data_AF-A0A7W0NUS6-F1
#
_entry.id   AF-A0A7W0NUS6-F1
#
_cell.length_a   1.000
_cell.length_b   1.000
_cell.length_c   1.000
_cell.angle_alpha   90.00
_cell.angle_beta   90.00
_cell.angle_gamma   90.00
#
_symmetry.space_group_name_H-M   'P 1'
#
loop_
_entity.id
_entity.type
_entity.pdbx_description
1 polymer ?
#
loop_
_entity_poly.entity_id
_entity_poly.type
_entity_poly.pdbx_seq_one_letter_code
_entity_poly.pdbx_strand_id
1 'polypeptide(L)'
;PHRTLLALARLRQNKAAEALAVYENLQITRQALTPSALAVHAAVLAANGNSVDARAEANQVPADTLLPEEHALIADLLEPQT
;
A
#
# COMPACT_ATOMS: atom_id res chain seq x y z
N PRO A 1 -13.89 -1.07 -5.32
CA PRO A 1 -13.12 -0.34 -6.36
C PRO A 1 -12.72 1.12 -6.03
N HIS A 2 -13.56 1.96 -5.41
CA HIS A 2 -13.22 3.39 -5.19
C HIS A 2 -12.32 3.71 -3.97
N ARG A 3 -12.10 2.75 -3.07
CA ARG A 3 -11.41 2.99 -1.77
C ARG A 3 -9.90 3.05 -1.90
N THR A 4 -9.29 2.17 -2.70
CA THR A 4 -7.86 2.22 -3.03
C THR A 4 -7.50 3.55 -3.69
N LEU A 5 -8.37 4.04 -4.58
CA LEU A 5 -8.19 5.36 -5.20
C LEU A 5 -8.32 6.50 -4.18
N LEU A 6 -9.25 6.40 -3.23
CA LEU A 6 -9.38 7.38 -2.14
C LEU A 6 -8.14 7.39 -1.23
N ALA A 7 -7.67 6.21 -0.81
CA ALA A 7 -6.46 6.08 0.01
C ALA A 7 -5.23 6.62 -0.72
N LEU A 8 -5.05 6.27 -2.00
CA LEU A 8 -3.98 6.79 -2.84
C LEU A 8 -4.08 8.32 -3.00
N ALA A 9 -5.28 8.85 -3.23
CA ALA A 9 -5.48 10.29 -3.34
C ALA A 9 -5.14 11.02 -2.02
N ARG A 10 -5.46 10.44 -0.87
CA ARG A 10 -5.08 10.98 0.45
C ARG A 10 -3.57 10.90 0.67
N LEU A 11 -2.94 9.79 0.32
CA LEU A 11 -1.50 9.61 0.42
C LEU A 11 -0.74 10.65 -0.40
N ARG A 12 -1.15 10.88 -1.67
CA ARG A 12 -0.57 11.90 -2.55
C ARG A 12 -0.77 13.34 -2.07
N GLN A 13 -1.71 13.57 -1.15
CA GLN A 13 -1.92 14.86 -0.49
C GLN A 13 -1.13 14.99 0.83
N ASN A 14 -0.18 14.08 1.12
CA ASN A 14 0.53 13.99 2.41
C ASN A 14 -0.39 13.75 3.62
N LYS A 15 -1.57 13.16 3.39
CA LYS A 15 -2.55 12.84 4.44
C LYS A 15 -2.47 11.36 4.81
N ALA A 16 -1.30 10.92 5.28
CA ALA A 16 -1.01 9.51 5.53
C ALA A 16 -1.97 8.86 6.55
N ALA A 17 -2.27 9.55 7.65
CA ALA A 17 -3.20 9.06 8.67
C ALA A 17 -4.63 8.91 8.13
N GLU A 18 -5.10 9.87 7.33
CA GLU A 18 -6.42 9.78 6.70
C GLU A 18 -6.46 8.68 5.62
N ALA A 19 -5.35 8.39 4.95
CA ALA A 19 -5.24 7.28 4.02
C ALA A 19 -5.33 5.92 4.76
N LEU A 20 -4.70 5.80 5.93
CA LEU A 20 -4.77 4.59 6.76
C LEU A 20 -6.19 4.37 7.31
N ALA A 21 -6.88 5.43 7.75
CA ALA A 21 -8.25 5.38 8.24
C ALA A 21 -9.27 4.84 7.21
N VAL A 22 -8.96 4.90 5.90
CA VAL A 22 -9.79 4.25 4.86
C VAL A 22 -9.85 2.73 5.06
N TYR A 23 -8.83 2.14 5.67
CA TYR A 23 -8.69 0.69 5.90
C TYR A 23 -9.15 0.27 7.31
N GLU A 24 -9.22 1.17 8.30
CA GLU A 24 -9.59 0.85 9.70
C GLU A 24 -11.02 0.31 9.86
N ASN A 25 -11.95 0.72 8.99
CA ASN A 25 -13.35 0.24 9.03
C ASN A 25 -13.55 -1.10 8.33
N LEU A 26 -12.48 -1.78 7.94
CA LEU A 26 -12.57 -3.00 7.16
C LEU A 26 -11.95 -4.18 7.91
N GLN A 27 -12.78 -5.17 8.21
CA GLN A 27 -12.36 -6.56 8.40
C GLN A 27 -11.93 -7.13 7.05
N ILE A 28 -10.94 -6.55 6.38
CA ILE A 28 -10.43 -7.12 5.14
C ILE A 28 -9.74 -8.44 5.50
N THR A 29 -10.38 -9.53 5.10
CA THR A 29 -9.69 -10.80 4.98
C THR A 29 -8.58 -10.56 3.96
N ARG A 30 -7.31 -10.50 4.40
CA ARG A 30 -6.13 -10.17 3.58
C ARG A 30 -6.07 -10.94 2.25
N GLN A 31 -6.70 -12.11 2.18
CA GLN A 31 -6.83 -12.97 1.01
C GLN A 31 -7.70 -12.42 -0.14
N ALA A 32 -8.51 -11.37 0.10
CA ALA A 32 -9.41 -10.80 -0.90
C ALA A 32 -8.89 -9.52 -1.57
N LEU A 33 -7.69 -9.04 -1.21
CA LEU A 33 -7.10 -7.84 -1.80
C LEU A 33 -6.43 -8.16 -3.13
N THR A 34 -6.66 -7.30 -4.11
CA THR A 34 -5.93 -7.35 -5.39
C THR A 34 -4.47 -6.92 -5.18
N PRO A 35 -3.54 -7.33 -6.06
CA PRO A 35 -2.14 -6.88 -6.06
C PRO A 35 -2.00 -5.34 -5.94
N SER A 36 -2.76 -4.59 -6.75
CA SER A 36 -2.80 -3.12 -6.69
C SER A 36 -3.23 -2.57 -5.34
N ALA A 37 -4.22 -3.23 -4.69
CA ALA A 37 -4.70 -2.77 -3.39
C ALA A 37 -3.69 -3.03 -2.27
N LEU A 38 -2.97 -4.15 -2.35
CA LEU A 38 -1.84 -4.45 -1.46
C LEU A 38 -0.69 -3.47 -1.64
N ALA A 39 -0.31 -3.14 -2.88
CA ALA A 39 0.75 -2.17 -3.14
C ALA A 39 0.42 -0.78 -2.55
N VAL A 40 -0.82 -0.31 -2.73
CA VAL A 40 -1.26 0.97 -2.14
C VAL A 40 -1.32 0.90 -0.61
N HIS A 41 -1.79 -0.21 -0.03
CA HIS A 41 -1.83 -0.35 1.42
C HIS A 41 -0.43 -0.40 2.04
N ALA A 42 0.52 -1.12 1.43
CA ALA A 42 1.93 -1.12 1.83
C ALA A 42 2.53 0.29 1.83
N ALA A 43 2.26 1.09 0.79
CA ALA A 43 2.72 2.48 0.74
C ALA A 43 2.09 3.37 1.83
N VAL A 44 0.80 3.16 2.13
CA VAL A 44 0.12 3.85 3.22
C VAL A 44 0.70 3.46 4.59
N LEU A 45 1.00 2.18 4.82
CA LEU A 45 1.65 1.71 6.04
C LEU A 45 3.05 2.33 6.21
N ALA A 46 3.85 2.34 5.14
CA ALA A 46 5.18 2.95 5.15
C ALA A 46 5.13 4.44 5.50
N ALA A 47 4.19 5.19 4.91
CA ALA A 47 4.00 6.61 5.18
C ALA A 47 3.52 6.91 6.61
N ASN A 48 2.97 5.93 7.32
CA ASN A 48 2.60 6.03 8.74
C ASN A 48 3.66 5.43 9.68
N GLY A 49 4.84 5.06 9.18
CA GLY A 49 5.93 4.49 9.98
C GLY A 49 5.82 2.99 10.28
N ASN A 50 4.83 2.30 9.72
CA ASN A 50 4.63 0.86 9.89
C ASN A 50 5.47 0.05 8.89
N SER A 51 6.79 0.27 8.89
CA SER A 51 7.70 -0.23 7.85
C SER A 51 7.81 -1.76 7.78
N VAL A 52 7.60 -2.46 8.90
CA VAL A 52 7.65 -3.93 8.95
C VAL A 52 6.47 -4.52 8.19
N ASP A 53 5.25 -4.08 8.50
CA ASP A 53 4.04 -4.55 7.83
C ASP A 53 4.00 -4.12 6.37
N ALA A 54 4.43 -2.89 6.07
CA ALA A 54 4.56 -2.37 4.71
C ALA A 54 5.44 -3.28 3.83
N ARG A 55 6.61 -3.67 4.33
CA ARG A 55 7.51 -4.60 3.63
C ARG A 55 6.91 -5.98 3.49
N ALA A 56 6.27 -6.50 4.54
CA ALA A 56 5.63 -7.82 4.50
C ALA A 56 4.53 -7.87 3.43
N GLU A 57 3.78 -6.79 3.23
CA GLU A 57 2.78 -6.69 2.18
C GLU A 57 3.40 -6.48 0.79
N ALA A 58 4.38 -5.60 0.65
CA ALA A 58 5.08 -5.39 -0.62
C ALA A 58 5.66 -6.70 -1.18
N ASN A 59 6.24 -7.55 -0.32
CA ASN A 59 6.81 -8.85 -0.71
C ASN A 59 5.76 -9.90 -1.11
N GLN A 60 4.47 -9.69 -0.82
CA GLN A 60 3.40 -10.60 -1.26
C GLN A 60 2.89 -10.26 -2.67
N VAL A 61 3.28 -9.11 -3.23
CA VAL A 61 2.79 -8.64 -4.51
C VAL A 61 3.74 -9.08 -5.64
N PRO A 62 3.29 -9.89 -6.61
CA PRO A 62 4.13 -10.24 -7.76
C PRO A 62 4.38 -9.01 -8.63
N ALA A 63 5.64 -8.67 -8.88
CA ALA A 63 6.01 -7.45 -9.62
C ALA A 63 5.38 -7.37 -11.02
N ASP A 64 5.24 -8.50 -11.72
CA ASP A 64 4.64 -8.59 -13.06
C ASP A 64 3.12 -8.30 -13.08
N THR A 65 2.48 -8.19 -11.92
CA THR A 65 1.03 -7.92 -11.80
C THR A 65 0.69 -6.46 -11.52
N LEU A 66 1.70 -5.61 -11.36
CA LEU A 66 1.56 -4.19 -11.07
C LEU A 66 1.79 -3.33 -12.31
N LEU A 67 1.05 -2.22 -12.37
CA LEU A 67 1.39 -1.14 -13.27
C LEU A 67 2.68 -0.44 -12.80
N PRO A 68 3.44 0.22 -13.70
CA PRO A 68 4.67 0.92 -13.33
C PRO A 68 4.48 1.93 -12.18
N GLU A 69 3.35 2.65 -12.18
CA GLU A 69 3.02 3.62 -11.15
C GLU A 69 2.74 2.97 -9.80
N GLU A 70 2.19 1.75 -9.79
CA GLU A 70 1.90 1.01 -8.56
C GLU A 70 3.17 0.37 -8.00
N HIS A 71 4.05 -0.12 -8.88
CA HIS A 71 5.38 -0.61 -8.50
C HIS A 71 6.20 0.51 -7.85
N ALA A 72 6.16 1.73 -8.42
CA ALA A 72 6.87 2.89 -7.88
C ALA A 72 6.44 3.25 -6.45
N LEU A 73 5.22 2.91 -6.01
CA LEU A 73 4.76 3.16 -4.65
C LEU A 73 5.47 2.30 -3.60
N ILE A 74 5.98 1.13 -3.99
CA ILE A 74 6.56 0.14 -3.09
C ILE A 74 8.02 -0.18 -3.39
N ALA A 75 8.62 0.48 -4.39
CA ALA A 75 10.00 0.22 -4.82
C ALA A 75 10.99 0.31 -3.64
N ASP A 76 10.93 1.39 -2.86
CA ASP A 76 11.80 1.62 -1.69
C ASP A 76 11.61 0.57 -0.57
N LEU A 77 10.49 -0.16 -0.59
CA LEU A 77 10.20 -1.23 0.38
C LEU A 77 10.77 -2.58 -0.05
N LEU A 78 10.96 -2.78 -1.37
CA LEU A 78 11.49 -4.00 -1.96
C LEU A 78 13.02 -3.98 -2.02
N GLU A 79 13.63 -2.80 -2.08
CA GLU A 79 15.08 -2.68 -2.08
C GLU A 79 15.66 -2.87 -0.66
N PRO A 80 16.76 -3.66 -0.53
CA PRO A 80 17.48 -3.74 0.73
C PRO A 80 18.14 -2.38 1.02
N GLN A 81 17.57 -1.65 1.98
CA GLN A 81 18.14 -0.38 2.42
C GLN A 81 19.55 -0.61 2.95
N THR A 82 20.53 -0.05 2.23
CA THR A 82 21.97 -0.20 2.46
C THR A 82 22.46 0.78 3.51
#